data_AF-A0AAW8KI78-F1
#
_entry.id   AF-A0AAW8KI78-F1
#
_cell.length_a   1.000
_cell.length_b   1.000
_cell.length_c   1.000
_cell.angle_alpha   90.00
_cell.angle_beta   90.00
_cell.angle_gamma   90.00
#
_symmetry.space_group_name_H-M   'P 1'
#
loop_
_entity.id
_entity.type
_entity.pdbx_description
1 polymer ?
#
loop_
_entity_poly.entity_id
_entity_poly.type
_entity_poly.pdbx_seq_one_letter_code
_entity_poly.pdbx_strand_id
1 'polypeptide(L)' 'MTHVYSIGSFLGHEGSKVLAAAGLKGLKGELHDTVNGGWYAGLTADNEIVPNKQCYAHAFV' A
#
# COMPACT_ATOMS: atom_id res chain seq x y z
N MET A 1 1.11 4.16 4.88
CA MET A 1 2.51 4.59 5.17
C MET A 1 3.25 5.18 3.98
N THR A 2 3.00 4.75 2.73
CA THR A 2 3.64 5.30 1.52
C THR A 2 3.66 6.83 1.48
N HIS A 3 2.52 7.47 1.76
CA HIS A 3 2.40 8.93 1.84
C HIS A 3 3.43 9.59 2.77
N VAL A 4 3.56 9.09 4.00
CA VAL A 4 4.47 9.65 5.02
C VAL A 4 5.93 9.54 4.58
N TYR A 5 6.33 8.38 4.04
CA TYR A 5 7.68 8.18 3.55
C TYR A 5 7.99 8.93 2.25
N SER A 6 6.98 9.24 1.43
CA SER A 6 7.15 10.16 0.30
C SER A 6 7.50 11.57 0.78
N ILE A 7 6.83 12.08 1.82
CA ILE A 7 7.20 13.36 2.45
C ILE A 7 8.61 13.28 3.02
N GLY A 8 8.94 12.22 3.75
CA GLY A 8 10.29 11.99 4.28
C GLY A 8 11.36 12.02 3.19
N SER A 9 11.08 11.44 2.02
CA SER A 9 11.99 11.48 0.87
C SER A 9 12.17 12.89 0.31
N PHE A 10 11.13 13.72 0.29
CA PHE A 10 11.25 15.12 -0.17
C PHE A 10 12.03 15.99 0.81
N LEU A 11 11.94 15.69 2.11
CA LEU A 11 12.70 16.38 3.16
C LEU A 11 14.14 15.88 3.31
N GLY A 12 14.55 14.87 2.54
CA GLY A 12 15.90 14.31 2.59
C GLY A 12 16.17 13.37 3.76
N HIS A 13 15.13 12.83 4.42
CA HIS A 13 15.32 11.85 5.49
C HIS A 13 15.78 10.50 4.92
N GLU A 14 16.94 10.04 5.40
CA GLU A 14 17.57 8.78 4.99
C GLU A 14 16.60 7.59 5.12
N GLY A 15 16.66 6.65 4.18
CA GLY A 15 15.82 5.46 4.13
C GLY A 15 14.37 5.68 3.67
N SER A 16 13.84 6.92 3.73
CA SER A 16 12.44 7.21 3.38
C SER A 16 12.08 6.83 1.94
N LYS A 17 12.98 7.07 0.99
CA LYS A 17 12.75 6.69 -0.42
C LYS A 17 12.55 5.19 -0.61
N VAL A 18 13.33 4.37 0.12
CA VAL A 18 13.24 2.90 0.04
C VAL A 18 11.92 2.41 0.63
N LEU A 19 11.49 2.99 1.76
CA LEU A 19 10.22 2.65 2.40
C LEU A 19 9.01 3.09 1.57
N ALA A 20 9.07 4.26 0.93
CA ALA A 20 8.04 4.72 0.00
C ALA A 20 7.94 3.76 -1.22
N ALA A 21 9.08 3.34 -1.78
CA ALA A 21 9.10 2.37 -2.87
C ALA A 21 8.55 1.00 -2.47
N ALA A 22 8.86 0.51 -1.26
CA ALA A 22 8.31 -0.73 -0.73
C ALA A 22 6.78 -0.67 -0.57
N GLY A 23 6.26 0.44 -0.02
CA GLY A 23 4.83 0.67 0.07
C GLY A 23 4.14 0.69 -1.30
N LEU A 24 4.74 1.36 -2.28
CA LEU A 24 4.23 1.38 -3.64
C LEU A 24 4.26 -0.01 -4.31
N LYS A 25 5.30 -0.81 -4.04
CA LYS A 25 5.39 -2.19 -4.52
C LYS A 25 4.25 -3.04 -3.97
N GLY A 26 3.93 -2.92 -2.68
CA GLY A 26 2.79 -3.62 -2.07
C GLY A 26 1.45 -3.22 -2.70
N LEU A 27 1.23 -1.92 -2.91
CA LEU A 27 0.01 -1.39 -3.55
C LEU A 27 -0.16 -1.82 -5.01
N LYS A 28 0.94 -1.97 -5.76
CA LYS A 28 0.91 -2.43 -7.16
C LYS A 28 0.97 -3.95 -7.30
N GLY A 29 1.30 -4.66 -6.22
CA GLY A 29 1.47 -6.10 -6.18
C GLY A 29 0.35 -6.75 -5.39
N GLU A 30 0.70 -7.29 -4.23
CA GLU A 30 -0.12 -8.23 -3.45
C GLU A 30 -1.48 -7.66 -3.01
N LEU A 31 -1.60 -6.34 -2.85
CA LEU A 31 -2.87 -5.70 -2.49
C LEU A 31 -3.75 -5.34 -3.69
N HIS A 32 -3.22 -5.34 -4.90
CA HIS A 32 -3.97 -4.96 -6.09
C HIS A 32 -4.86 -6.14 -6.55
N ASP A 33 -6.17 -5.91 -6.61
CA ASP A 33 -7.10 -6.90 -7.16
C ASP A 33 -7.13 -6.77 -8.69
N THR A 34 -6.43 -7.67 -9.38
CA THR A 34 -6.36 -7.70 -10.85
C THR A 34 -7.63 -8.24 -11.51
N VAL A 35 -8.53 -8.88 -10.76
CA VAL A 35 -9.76 -9.50 -11.29
C VAL A 35 -10.90 -8.48 -11.29
N ASN A 36 -11.10 -7.78 -10.18
CA ASN A 36 -12.22 -6.85 -10.00
C ASN A 36 -11.80 -5.37 -9.93
N GLY A 37 -10.50 -5.08 -10.02
CA GLY A 37 -9.95 -3.75 -9.81
C GLY A 37 -9.99 -3.30 -8.35
N GLY A 38 -9.25 -2.23 -8.05
CA GLY A 38 -9.12 -1.69 -6.70
C GLY A 38 -8.11 -2.46 -5.84
N TRP A 39 -8.28 -2.38 -4.52
CA TRP A 39 -7.37 -2.99 -3.55
C TRP A 39 -8.09 -3.84 -2.52
N TYR A 40 -7.48 -4.95 -2.13
CA TYR A 40 -7.91 -5.74 -0.97
C TYR A 40 -7.71 -4.92 0.31
N ALA A 41 -8.55 -5.16 1.31
CA ALA A 41 -8.45 -4.47 2.60
C ALA A 41 -7.14 -4.81 3.35
N GLY A 42 -6.55 -5.97 3.06
CA GLY A 42 -5.28 -6.43 3.61
C GLY A 42 -5.03 -7.91 3.29
N LEU A 43 -3.89 -8.41 3.75
CA LEU A 43 -3.55 -9.82 3.76
C LEU A 43 -3.28 -10.26 5.20
N THR A 44 -3.68 -11.48 5.53
CA THR A 44 -3.32 -12.12 6.80
C THR A 44 -1.85 -12.58 6.76
N ALA A 45 -1.31 -13.00 7.91
CA ALA A 45 0.04 -13.59 7.97
C ALA A 45 0.16 -14.86 7.11
N ASP A 46 -0.95 -15.56 6.88
CA ASP A 46 -1.04 -16.76 6.05
C ASP A 46 -1.35 -16.44 4.57
N ASN A 47 -1.23 -15.16 4.18
CA ASN A 47 -1.44 -14.66 2.82
C ASN A 47 -2.88 -14.79 2.31
N GLU A 48 -3.86 -14.81 3.21
CA GLU A 48 -5.28 -14.81 2.84
C GLU A 48 -5.81 -13.38 2.66
N ILE A 49 -6.68 -13.20 1.67
CA ILE A 49 -7.32 -11.92 1.38
C ILE A 49 -8.35 -11.58 2.46
N VAL A 50 -8.20 -10.42 3.08
CA VAL A 50 -9.23 -9.86 3.94
C VAL A 50 -10.43 -9.44 3.06
N PRO A 51 -11.65 -9.94 3.34
CA PRO A 51 -12.79 -9.74 2.45
C PRO A 51 -13.28 -8.28 2.42
N ASN A 52 -14.03 -7.98 1.36
CA ASN A 52 -14.60 -6.67 1.02
C ASN A 52 -13.58 -5.58 0.65
N LYS A 53 -14.07 -4.60 -0.12
CA LYS A 53 -13.33 -3.38 -0.46
C LYS A 53 -13.80 -2.23 0.40
N GLN A 54 -12.90 -1.71 1.23
CA GLN A 54 -13.22 -0.64 2.16
C GLN A 54 -13.09 0.71 1.46
N CYS A 55 -14.20 1.43 1.30
CA CYS A 55 -14.22 2.76 0.68
C CYS A 55 -13.26 3.73 1.39
N TYR A 56 -13.26 3.72 2.73
CA TYR A 56 -12.35 4.54 3.51
C TYR A 56 -10.88 4.24 3.19
N ALA A 57 -10.48 2.96 3.14
CA ALA A 57 -9.10 2.60 2.84
C ALA A 57 -8.69 3.01 1.42
N HIS A 58 -9.58 2.90 0.43
CA HIS A 58 -9.32 3.32 -0.95
C HIS A 58 -9.01 4.81 -1.07
N ALA A 59 -9.53 5.65 -0.18
CA ALA A 59 -9.21 7.09 -0.18
C ALA A 59 -7.75 7.38 0.21
N PHE A 60 -7.03 6.41 0.76
CA PHE A 60 -5.64 6.55 1.21
C PHE A 60 -4.63 5.75 0.38
N VAL A 61 -5.09 5.09 -0.70
CA VAL A 61 -4.22 4.34 -1.61
C VAL A 61 -3.56 5.27 -2.62
#